data_AF-A0A844TMP6-F1
#
_entry.id   AF-A0A844TMP6-F1
#
_cell.length_a   1.000
_cell.length_b   1.000
_cell.length_c   1.000
_cell.angle_alpha   90.00
_cell.angle_beta   90.00
_cell.angle_gamma   90.00
#
_symmetry.space_group_name_H-M   'P 1'
#
loop_
_entity.id
_entity.type
_entity.pdbx_description
1 polymer ?
#
loop_
_entity_poly.entity_id
_entity_poly.type
_entity_poly.pdbx_seq_one_letter_code
_entity_poly.pdbx_strand_id
1 'polypeptide(L)' 'MYKRKTGAHKMPVDQIQLSKFLSFVLRHKPDEIGLTLGPEGWVNIFKVDAGGMHAKGLKFYRADNGVWLTDHVPPEFLT' A
#
# COMPACT_ATOMS: atom_id res chain seq x y z
N MET A 1 -19.89 -21.02 4.74
CA MET A 1 -20.26 -19.99 5.73
C MET A 1 -19.00 -19.54 6.47
N TYR A 2 -18.33 -18.48 6.02
CA TYR A 2 -17.13 -17.98 6.72
C TYR A 2 -17.48 -16.71 7.50
N LYS A 3 -17.24 -16.76 8.81
CA LYS A 3 -17.65 -15.73 9.79
C LYS A 3 -16.74 -14.50 9.67
N ARG A 4 -17.35 -13.35 9.38
CA ARG A 4 -16.75 -12.02 9.58
C ARG A 4 -16.41 -11.87 11.07
N LYS A 5 -15.15 -12.03 11.46
CA LYS A 5 -14.66 -11.73 12.81
C LYS A 5 -13.26 -11.14 12.77
N THR A 6 -13.23 -9.84 12.57
CA THR A 6 -12.34 -8.81 13.16
C THR A 6 -12.59 -7.57 12.33
N GLY A 7 -13.04 -6.48 12.96
CA GLY A 7 -13.47 -5.27 12.28
C GLY A 7 -12.49 -4.86 11.19
N ALA A 8 -12.94 -4.93 9.93
CA ALA A 8 -12.20 -4.36 8.82
C ALA A 8 -12.05 -2.87 9.15
N HIS A 9 -10.83 -2.46 9.53
CA HIS A 9 -10.47 -1.07 9.50
C HIS A 9 -10.53 -0.70 8.02
N LYS A 10 -11.69 -0.20 7.60
CA LYS A 10 -11.95 0.17 6.22
C LYS A 10 -11.07 1.38 5.98
N MET A 11 -9.93 1.19 5.32
CA MET A 11 -9.16 2.32 4.83
C MET A 11 -10.14 3.25 4.10
N PRO A 12 -10.08 4.57 4.30
CA PRO A 12 -11.03 5.52 3.73
C PRO A 12 -10.94 5.62 2.19
N VAL A 13 -10.12 4.77 1.56
CA VAL A 13 -9.85 4.76 0.13
C VAL A 13 -10.57 3.59 -0.52
N ASP A 14 -11.35 3.89 -1.56
CA ASP A 14 -11.95 2.88 -2.43
C ASP A 14 -10.85 2.12 -3.19
N GLN A 15 -10.70 0.83 -2.91
CA GLN A 15 -9.63 0.00 -3.50
C GLN A 15 -9.75 -0.13 -5.02
N ILE A 16 -10.96 -0.09 -5.57
CA ILE A 16 -11.19 -0.18 -7.02
C ILE A 16 -10.76 1.13 -7.67
N GLN A 17 -11.14 2.28 -7.11
CA GLN A 17 -10.71 3.58 -7.60
C GLN A 17 -9.20 3.75 -7.49
N LEU A 18 -8.60 3.35 -6.37
CA LEU A 18 -7.15 3.41 -6.19
C LEU A 18 -6.40 2.53 -7.20
N SER A 19 -6.86 1.29 -7.43
CA SER A 19 -6.25 0.39 -8.42
C SER A 19 -6.36 0.95 -9.84
N LYS A 20 -7.51 1.55 -10.19
CA LYS A 20 -7.69 2.24 -11.48
C LYS A 20 -6.77 3.45 -11.62
N PHE A 21 -6.67 4.28 -10.59
CA PHE A 21 -5.78 5.44 -10.57
C PHE A 21 -4.32 5.01 -10.74
N LEU A 22 -3.86 4.04 -9.94
CA LEU A 22 -2.49 3.51 -10.02
C LEU A 22 -2.20 2.93 -11.41
N SER A 23 -3.13 2.16 -11.96
CA SER A 23 -2.99 1.59 -13.32
C SER A 23 -2.93 2.67 -14.39
N PHE A 24 -3.73 3.73 -14.26
CA PHE A 24 -3.74 4.85 -15.20
C PHE A 24 -2.40 5.60 -15.19
N VAL A 25 -1.97 6.03 -14.00
CA VAL A 25 -0.74 6.79 -13.81
C VAL A 25 0.48 6.02 -14.29
N LEU A 26 0.66 4.77 -13.83
CA LEU A 26 1.85 3.98 -14.19
C LEU A 26 1.95 3.64 -15.69
N ARG A 27 0.85 3.68 -16.45
CA ARG A 27 0.84 3.31 -17.88
C ARG A 27 0.75 4.47 -18.85
N HIS A 28 0.11 5.57 -18.42
CA HIS A 28 -0.22 6.65 -19.34
C HIS A 28 0.39 7.98 -18.92
N LYS A 29 0.53 8.23 -17.61
CA LYS A 29 0.86 9.55 -17.07
C LYS A 29 1.63 9.49 -15.74
N PRO A 30 2.82 8.90 -15.71
CA PRO A 30 3.61 8.82 -14.48
C PRO A 30 4.03 10.21 -13.97
N ASP A 31 4.22 11.17 -14.88
CA ASP A 31 4.65 12.53 -14.56
C ASP A 31 3.61 13.33 -13.75
N GLU A 32 2.31 12.99 -13.84
CA GLU A 32 1.24 13.66 -13.09
C GLU A 32 1.40 13.51 -11.55
N ILE A 33 2.16 12.51 -11.10
CA ILE A 33 2.49 12.33 -9.68
C ILE A 33 3.99 12.45 -9.39
N GLY A 34 4.75 13.06 -10.32
CA GLY A 34 6.19 13.26 -10.18
C GLY A 34 7.01 11.96 -10.27
N LEU A 35 6.49 10.90 -10.89
CA LEU A 35 7.27 9.70 -11.16
C LEU A 35 7.92 9.79 -12.53
N THR A 36 9.19 9.40 -12.59
CA THR A 36 9.89 9.11 -13.84
C THR A 36 10.13 7.61 -13.89
N LEU A 37 9.62 6.96 -14.94
CA LEU A 37 9.84 5.54 -15.15
C LEU A 37 11.21 5.30 -15.77
N GLY A 38 11.87 4.21 -15.37
CA GLY A 38 13.06 3.73 -16.05
C GLY A 38 12.76 3.27 -17.48
N PRO A 39 13.79 2.98 -18.30
CA PRO A 39 13.62 2.56 -19.70
C PRO A 39 12.68 1.36 -19.89
N GLU A 40 12.63 0.46 -18.91
CA GLU A 40 11.81 -0.75 -18.90
C GLU A 40 10.48 -0.57 -18.12
N GLY A 41 10.10 0.66 -17.77
CA GLY A 41 8.85 0.97 -17.07
C GLY A 41 8.86 0.78 -15.55
N TRP A 42 10.02 0.50 -14.95
CA TRP A 42 10.15 0.35 -13.49
C TRP A 42 10.17 1.69 -12.76
N VAL A 43 9.72 1.67 -11.51
CA VAL A 43 9.82 2.80 -10.58
C VAL A 43 10.41 2.34 -9.25
N ASN A 44 11.26 3.19 -8.66
CA ASN A 44 11.81 2.93 -7.34
C ASN A 44 10.74 3.16 -6.27
N ILE A 45 10.58 2.17 -5.39
CA ILE A 45 9.69 2.24 -4.23
C ILE A 45 10.51 2.04 -2.96
N PHE A 46 10.05 2.63 -1.86
CA PHE A 46 10.64 2.35 -0.54
C PHE A 46 10.28 0.94 -0.09
N LYS A 47 11.25 0.28 0.55
CA LYS A 47 10.99 -0.94 1.32
C LYS A 47 10.56 -0.54 2.73
N VAL A 48 9.56 -1.25 3.25
CA VAL A 48 9.04 -1.03 4.60
C VAL A 48 9.64 -2.07 5.55
N ASP A 49 10.27 -1.64 6.64
CA ASP A 49 10.64 -2.53 7.75
C ASP A 49 9.43 -2.89 8.61
N ALA A 50 8.56 -3.73 8.03
CA ALA A 50 7.35 -4.22 8.70
C ALA A 50 7.68 -5.04 9.97
N GLY A 51 8.84 -5.70 10.00
CA GLY A 51 9.30 -6.45 11.17
C GLY A 51 9.59 -5.53 12.36
N GLY A 52 10.36 -4.47 12.13
CA GLY A 52 10.62 -3.42 13.12
C GLY A 52 9.35 -2.71 13.57
N MET A 53 8.43 -2.40 12.65
CA MET A 53 7.13 -1.82 13.00
C MET A 53 6.32 -2.74 13.92
N HIS A 54 6.24 -4.03 13.59
CA HIS A 54 5.52 -5.00 14.40
C HIS A 54 6.17 -5.16 15.78
N ALA A 55 7.51 -5.21 15.85
CA ALA A 55 8.25 -5.29 17.10
C ALA A 55 8.02 -4.05 18.00
N LYS A 56 7.81 -2.86 17.43
CA LYS A 56 7.41 -1.65 18.18
C LYS A 56 5.91 -1.60 18.53
N GLY A 57 5.15 -2.65 18.23
CA GLY A 57 3.73 -2.75 18.58
C GLY A 57 2.79 -1.98 17.64
N LEU A 58 3.24 -1.58 16.44
CA LEU A 58 2.35 -0.99 15.44
C LEU A 58 1.35 -2.03 14.95
N LYS A 59 0.10 -1.59 14.75
CA LYS A 59 -1.01 -2.46 14.37
C LYS A 59 -0.97 -2.74 12.87
N PHE A 60 -1.21 -4.00 12.54
CA PHE A 60 -1.39 -4.48 11.19
C PHE A 60 -2.74 -5.19 11.07
N TYR A 61 -3.34 -5.08 9.90
CA TYR A 61 -4.60 -5.70 9.54
C TYR A 61 -4.41 -6.50 8.26
N ARG A 62 -5.04 -7.66 8.13
CA ARG A 62 -4.98 -8.45 6.90
C ARG A 62 -6.34 -8.40 6.20
N ALA A 63 -6.35 -7.97 4.95
CA ALA A 63 -7.54 -7.99 4.11
C ALA A 63 -7.84 -9.39 3.57
N ASP A 64 -9.06 -9.59 3.07
CA ASP A 64 -9.51 -10.89 2.53
C ASP A 64 -8.68 -11.33 1.30
N ASN A 65 -8.09 -10.37 0.57
CA ASN A 65 -7.20 -10.63 -0.56
C ASN A 65 -5.74 -10.90 -0.16
N GLY A 66 -5.45 -11.04 1.14
CA GLY A 66 -4.10 -11.32 1.65
C GLY A 66 -3.17 -10.11 1.77
N VAL A 67 -3.62 -8.91 1.39
CA VAL A 67 -2.86 -7.67 1.54
C VAL A 67 -2.83 -7.25 3.02
N TRP A 68 -1.65 -6.83 3.49
CA TRP A 68 -1.47 -6.25 4.82
C TRP A 68 -1.67 -4.74 4.78
N LEU A 69 -2.40 -4.22 5.76
CA LEU A 69 -2.74 -2.81 5.92
C LEU A 69 -2.24 -2.34 7.29
N THR A 70 -1.89 -1.07 7.38
CA THR A 70 -1.62 -0.35 8.63
C THR A 70 -2.12 1.08 8.47
N ASP A 71 -2.35 1.79 9.57
CA ASP A 71 -2.89 3.15 9.54
C ASP A 71 -1.90 4.13 8.89
N HIS A 72 -0.61 3.97 9.18
CA HIS A 72 0.47 4.77 8.61
C HIS A 72 1.81 4.03 8.74
N VAL A 73 2.74 4.26 7.82
CA VAL A 73 4.13 3.78 7.90
C VAL A 73 5.01 4.96 8.31
N PRO A 74 5.52 5.02 9.55
CA PRO A 74 6.41 6.09 9.97
C PRO A 74 7.68 6.14 9.09
N PRO A 75 8.18 7.34 8.70
CA PRO A 75 9.29 7.45 7.76
C PRO A 75 10.57 6.75 8.20
N GLU A 76 10.79 6.57 9.51
CA GLU A 76 11.96 5.87 10.04
C GLU A 76 11.99 4.36 9.69
N PHE A 77 10.90 3.81 9.15
CA PHE A 77 10.83 2.43 8.67
C PHE A 77 10.85 2.31 7.13
N LEU A 78 11.09 3.42 6.42
CA LEU A 78 11.25 3.42 4.97
C LEU A 78 12.75 3.38 4.61
N THR A 79 13.14 2.40 3.80
CA THR A 79 14.52 2.20 3.31
C THR A 79 14.57 2.20 1.79
#